data_AF-A0A7H4NZM8-F1
#
_entry.id   AF-A0A7H4NZM8-F1
#
_cell.length_a   1.000
_cell.length_b   1.000
_cell.length_c   1.000
_cell.angle_alpha   90.00
_cell.angle_beta   90.00
_cell.angle_gamma   90.00
#
_symmetry.space_group_name_H-M   'P 1'
#
loop_
_entity.id
_entity.type
_entity.pdbx_description
1 polymer ?
#
loop_
_entity_poly.entity_id
_entity_poly.type
_entity_poly.pdbx_seq_one_letter_code
_entity_poly.pdbx_strand_id
1 'polypeptide(L)' 'MNFAEVKIGGAEVKEANWVAPGATARFDLPRGSTGSLQWKLINDYGGIGAQHSANL' A
#
# COMPACT_ATOMS: atom_id res chain seq x y z
N MET A 1 6.12 -3.41 7.21
CA MET A 1 5.58 -2.13 6.70
C MET A 1 4.15 -1.98 7.18
N ASN A 2 3.82 -0.89 7.87
CA ASN A 2 2.46 -0.57 8.31
C ASN A 2 1.87 0.44 7.33
N PHE A 3 0.87 0.04 6.55
CA PHE A 3 0.32 0.86 5.47
C PHE A 3 -0.86 1.68 5.98
N ALA A 4 -0.84 2.98 5.66
CA ALA A 4 -2.00 3.85 5.83
C ALA A 4 -2.92 3.81 4.60
N GLU A 5 -2.34 3.62 3.43
CA GLU A 5 -3.03 3.57 2.15
C GLU A 5 -2.19 2.79 1.13
N VAL A 6 -2.85 1.99 0.29
CA VAL A 6 -2.27 1.37 -0.90
C VAL A 6 -3.23 1.56 -2.08
N LYS A 7 -2.72 2.02 -3.22
CA LYS A 7 -3.50 2.27 -4.44
C LYS A 7 -2.81 1.71 -5.67
N ILE A 8 -3.60 1.22 -6.62
CA ILE A 8 -3.14 0.86 -7.97
C ILE A 8 -4.00 1.60 -8.98
N GLY A 9 -3.36 2.44 -9.81
CA GLY A 9 -4.09 3.26 -10.78
C GLY A 9 -5.12 4.19 -10.15
N GLY A 10 -4.86 4.65 -8.91
CA GLY A 10 -5.79 5.43 -8.11
C GLY A 10 -6.88 4.64 -7.39
N ALA A 11 -7.07 3.35 -7.69
CA ALA A 11 -8.02 2.49 -6.98
C ALA A 11 -7.40 1.94 -5.69
N GLU A 12 -8.11 2.07 -4.57
CA GLU A 12 -7.65 1.62 -3.26
C GLU A 12 -7.64 0.09 -3.14
N VAL A 13 -6.53 -0.47 -2.69
CA VAL A 13 -6.39 -1.88 -2.32
C VAL A 13 -6.86 -2.03 -0.87
N LYS A 14 -8.05 -2.63 -0.70
CA LYS A 14 -8.66 -2.81 0.62
C LYS A 14 -7.87 -3.82 1.47
N GLU A 15 -7.92 -3.64 2.79
CA GLU A 15 -7.29 -4.52 3.79
C GLU A 15 -5.76 -4.67 3.65
N ALA A 16 -5.11 -3.76 2.92
CA ALA A 16 -3.66 -3.67 2.83
C ALA A 16 -3.08 -3.04 4.10
N ASN A 17 -3.08 -3.78 5.22
CA ASN A 17 -2.82 -3.22 6.54
C ASN A 17 -1.34 -3.33 6.97
N TRP A 18 -0.72 -4.51 6.82
CA TRP A 18 0.63 -4.75 7.34
C TRP A 18 1.39 -5.86 6.63
N VAL A 19 2.72 -5.71 6.58
CA VAL A 19 3.68 -6.74 6.17
C VAL A 19 4.71 -6.93 7.26
N ALA A 20 4.90 -8.16 7.74
CA ALA A 20 5.88 -8.47 8.75
C ALA A 20 7.33 -8.25 8.27
N PRO A 21 8.28 -7.96 9.18
CA PRO A 21 9.70 -7.90 8.81
C PRO A 21 10.16 -9.18 8.11
N GLY A 22 10.83 -9.04 6.96
CA GLY A 22 11.34 -10.16 6.17
C GLY A 22 10.26 -11.02 5.49
N ALA A 23 8.98 -10.65 5.57
CA ALA A 23 7.89 -11.42 5.01
C ALA A 23 7.35 -10.81 3.70
N THR A 24 6.53 -11.61 3.01
CA THR A 24 5.71 -11.18 1.88
C THR A 24 4.24 -11.38 2.24
N ALA A 25 3.41 -10.36 2.02
CA ALA A 25 1.96 -10.45 2.13
C ALA A 25 1.33 -10.35 0.74
N ARG A 26 0.10 -10.85 0.60
CA ARG A 26 -0.71 -10.73 -0.62
C ARG A 26 -2.03 -10.07 -0.26
N PHE A 27 -2.48 -9.19 -1.13
CA PHE A 27 -3.73 -8.44 -1.00
C PHE A 27 -4.51 -8.54 -2.29
N ASP A 28 -5.82 -8.63 -2.19
CA ASP A 28 -6.69 -8.70 -3.36
C ASP A 28 -6.77 -7.34 -4.04
N LEU A 29 -6.52 -7.33 -5.34
CA LEU A 29 -6.61 -6.12 -6.14
C LEU A 29 -8.07 -5.82 -6.49
N PRO A 30 -8.48 -4.54 -6.50
CA PRO A 30 -9.74 -4.14 -7.11
C PRO A 30 -9.81 -4.62 -8.56
N ARG A 31 -11.00 -5.04 -9.00
CA ARG A 31 -11.19 -5.48 -10.39
C ARG A 31 -10.81 -4.35 -11.36
N GLY A 32 -9.96 -4.69 -12.33
CA GLY A 32 -9.52 -3.74 -13.36
C GLY A 32 -8.45 -2.76 -12.91
N SER A 33 -7.86 -2.93 -11.72
CA SER A 33 -6.70 -2.16 -11.29
C SER A 33 -5.52 -2.36 -12.26
N THR A 34 -5.14 -1.28 -12.93
CA THR A 34 -3.98 -1.20 -13.82
C THR A 34 -3.25 0.11 -13.57
N GLY A 35 -1.96 0.18 -13.90
CA GLY A 35 -1.16 1.39 -13.70
C GLY A 35 -0.23 1.31 -12.50
N SER A 36 0.24 2.47 -12.05
CA SER A 36 1.28 2.56 -11.01
C SER A 36 0.76 2.17 -9.63
N LEU A 37 1.67 1.63 -8.81
CA LEU A 37 1.47 1.38 -7.38
C LEU A 37 1.83 2.65 -6.61
N GLN A 38 0.96 3.09 -5.69
CA GLN A 38 1.24 4.15 -4.71
C GLN A 38 0.91 3.64 -3.31
N TRP A 39 1.68 4.06 -2.31
CA TRP A 39 1.36 3.77 -0.92
C TRP A 39 1.84 4.86 0.04
N LYS A 40 1.24 4.90 1.21
CA LYS A 40 1.68 5.70 2.37
C LYS A 40 1.82 4.80 3.58
N LEU A 41 2.79 5.12 4.43
CA LEU A 41 3.06 4.36 5.66
C LEU A 41 2.61 5.12 6.90
N ILE A 42 2.22 4.37 7.92
CA ILE A 42 2.12 4.91 9.29
C ILE A 42 3.54 4.92 9.85
N ASN A 43 4.00 6.09 10.31
CA ASN A 43 5.32 6.25 10.91
C ASN A 43 5.32 5.88 12.40
N ASP A 44 6.50 5.87 13.02
CA ASP A 44 6.68 5.46 14.42
C ASP A 44 5.96 6.37 15.44
N TYR A 45 5.53 7.56 15.02
CA TYR A 45 4.74 8.49 15.81
C TYR A 45 3.22 8.38 15.54
N GLY A 46 2.79 7.40 14.73
CA GLY A 46 1.39 7.17 14.37
C GLY A 46 0.86 8.08 13.25
N GLY A 47 1.70 8.94 12.65
CA GLY A 47 1.33 9.84 11.56
C GLY A 47 1.44 9.19 10.18
N ILE A 48 0.70 9.73 9.21
CA ILE A 48 0.80 9.31 7.80
C ILE A 48 2.03 9.95 7.16
N GLY A 49 2.94 9.12 6.65
CA GLY A 49 4.17 9.54 5.98
C GLY A 49 3.97 10.00 4.53
N ALA A 50 5.10 10.28 3.87
CA ALA A 50 5.13 10.68 2.47
C ALA A 50 4.57 9.59 1.54
N GLN A 51 4.10 10.00 0.37
CA GLN A 51 3.70 9.06 -0.67
C GLN A 51 4.92 8.43 -1.33
N HIS A 52 4.89 7.12 -1.44
CA HIS A 52 5.82 6.31 -2.22
C HIS A 52 5.13 5.79 -3.47
N SER A 53 5.91 5.45 -4.50
CA SER A 53 5.39 4.91 -5.75
C SER A 53 6.36 3.95 -6.41
N ALA A 54 5.82 2.96 -7.13
CA ALA A 54 6.57 2.02 -7.96
C ALA A 54 5.76 1.66 -9.21
N ASN A 55 6.44 1.21 -10.25
CA ASN A 55 5.80 0.61 -11.42
C ASN A 55 5.62 -0.90 -11.16
N LEU A 56 4.47 -1.43 -11.57
CA LEU A 56 4.17 -2.87 -11.56
C LEU A 56 4.67 -3.54 -12.84
#